data_AF-A0A259M0Z3-F1
#
_entry.id   AF-A0A259M0Z3-F1
#
_cell.length_a   1.000
_cell.length_b   1.000
_cell.length_c   1.000
_cell.angle_alpha   90.00
_cell.angle_beta   90.00
_cell.angle_gamma   90.00
#
_symmetry.space_group_name_H-M   'P 1'
#
loop_
_entity.id
_entity.type
_entity.pdbx_description
1 polymer ?
#
loop_
_entity_poly.entity_id
_entity_poly.type
_entity_poly.pdbx_seq_one_letter_code
_entity_poly.pdbx_strand_id
1 'polypeptide(L)'
;MSSEQPDDLSERIAKALEEREAKAAAKRRKQASDDVSVSAGAYALRFGIEFVASVFVGGFLGFWIDKFAGTHPWGLLVMGMFGLAAGIRAVIRAYHELNARAQKISPGPDKAPDDGTKDA
;
A
#
# COMPACT_ATOMS: atom_id res chain seq x y z
N MET A 1 -62.79 -1.46 -1.07
CA MET A 1 -61.52 -1.59 -1.80
C MET A 1 -60.61 -0.46 -1.37
N SER A 2 -59.90 -0.59 -0.24
CA SER A 2 -58.83 0.32 0.20
C SER A 2 -58.19 -0.25 1.46
N SER A 3 -57.35 -1.27 1.32
CA SER A 3 -56.51 -1.78 2.42
C SER A 3 -55.18 -2.39 1.98
N GLU A 4 -54.80 -2.27 0.70
CA GLU A 4 -53.54 -2.84 0.15
C GLU A 4 -52.43 -1.80 -0.09
N GLN A 5 -52.69 -0.52 0.20
CA GLN A 5 -51.82 0.61 -0.17
C GLN A 5 -50.67 0.95 0.82
N PRO A 6 -50.78 0.73 2.15
CA PRO A 6 -49.71 1.05 3.09
C PRO A 6 -48.50 0.10 2.97
N ASP A 7 -48.76 -1.17 2.68
CA ASP A 7 -47.74 -2.21 2.66
C ASP A 7 -46.89 -2.14 1.39
N ASP A 8 -47.49 -1.92 0.21
CA ASP A 8 -46.77 -1.69 -1.06
C ASP A 8 -45.83 -0.48 -1.00
N LEU A 9 -46.29 0.63 -0.41
CA LEU A 9 -45.49 1.84 -0.34
C LEU A 9 -44.29 1.67 0.61
N SER A 10 -44.50 0.97 1.74
CA SER A 10 -43.47 0.64 2.70
C SER A 10 -42.42 -0.29 2.09
N GLU A 11 -42.85 -1.29 1.33
CA GLU A 11 -41.98 -2.24 0.63
C GLU A 11 -41.15 -1.55 -0.46
N ARG A 12 -41.75 -0.61 -1.20
CA ARG A 12 -41.04 0.20 -2.21
C ARG A 12 -40.02 1.16 -1.61
N ILE A 13 -40.33 1.76 -0.45
CA ILE A 13 -39.39 2.62 0.28
C ILE A 13 -38.22 1.78 0.82
N ALA A 14 -38.50 0.62 1.41
CA ALA A 14 -37.47 -0.30 1.89
C ALA A 14 -36.53 -0.71 0.75
N LYS A 15 -37.09 -1.14 -0.39
CA LYS A 15 -36.32 -1.50 -1.58
C LYS A 15 -35.49 -0.33 -2.13
N ALA A 16 -36.05 0.89 -2.15
CA ALA A 16 -35.33 2.06 -2.63
C ALA A 16 -34.18 2.49 -1.70
N LEU A 17 -34.35 2.31 -0.38
CA LEU A 17 -33.29 2.54 0.61
C LEU A 17 -32.17 1.50 0.45
N GLU A 18 -32.52 0.21 0.36
CA GLU A 18 -31.55 -0.87 0.12
C GLU A 18 -30.75 -0.64 -1.17
N GLU A 19 -31.40 -0.26 -2.27
CA GLU A 19 -30.71 0.07 -3.51
C GLU A 19 -29.76 1.27 -3.36
N ARG A 20 -30.17 2.30 -2.62
CA ARG A 20 -29.34 3.48 -2.37
C ARG A 20 -28.14 3.13 -1.49
N GLU A 21 -28.34 2.31 -0.48
CA GLU A 21 -27.27 1.81 0.39
C GLU A 21 -26.31 0.91 -0.38
N ALA A 22 -26.83 0.01 -1.22
CA ALA A 22 -26.01 -0.84 -2.09
C ALA A 22 -25.18 0.00 -3.07
N LYS A 23 -25.79 1.00 -3.72
CA LYS A 23 -25.10 1.93 -4.63
C LYS A 23 -24.07 2.79 -3.89
N ALA A 24 -24.39 3.27 -2.68
CA ALA A 24 -23.47 4.04 -1.85
C ALA A 24 -22.28 3.18 -1.36
N ALA A 25 -22.53 1.94 -0.95
CA ALA A 25 -21.52 0.98 -0.56
C ALA A 25 -20.60 0.62 -1.74
N ALA A 26 -21.15 0.38 -2.93
CA ALA A 26 -20.37 0.13 -4.14
C ALA A 26 -19.50 1.34 -4.52
N LYS A 27 -20.05 2.56 -4.45
CA LYS A 27 -19.31 3.79 -4.72
C LYS A 27 -18.16 3.99 -3.72
N ARG A 28 -18.42 3.77 -2.43
CA ARG A 28 -17.39 3.84 -1.37
C ARG A 28 -16.28 2.81 -1.59
N ARG A 29 -16.63 1.58 -1.95
CA ARG A 29 -15.64 0.53 -2.26
C ARG A 29 -14.78 0.94 -3.46
N LYS A 30 -15.39 1.43 -4.54
CA LYS A 30 -14.68 1.89 -5.73
C LYS A 30 -13.72 3.05 -5.40
N GLN A 31 -14.19 4.02 -4.63
CA GLN A 31 -13.39 5.18 -4.23
C GLN A 31 -12.22 4.75 -3.32
N ALA A 32 -12.45 3.86 -2.36
CA ALA A 32 -11.40 3.30 -1.53
C ALA A 32 -10.34 2.53 -2.36
N SER A 33 -10.76 1.76 -3.37
CA SER A 33 -9.83 1.07 -4.26
C SER A 33 -9.05 2.03 -5.17
N ASP A 34 -9.68 3.12 -5.63
CA ASP A 34 -9.02 4.14 -6.44
C ASP A 34 -7.95 4.88 -5.58
N ASP A 35 -8.28 5.24 -4.33
CA ASP A 35 -7.35 5.88 -3.38
C ASP A 35 -6.16 4.98 -3.02
N VAL A 36 -6.40 3.68 -2.78
CA VAL A 36 -5.34 2.69 -2.52
C VAL A 36 -4.43 2.56 -3.74
N SER A 37 -4.99 2.55 -4.95
CA SER A 37 -4.23 2.42 -6.20
C SER A 37 -3.35 3.65 -6.45
N VAL A 38 -3.88 4.86 -6.26
CA VAL A 38 -3.13 6.12 -6.37
C VAL A 38 -2.00 6.17 -5.35
N SER A 39 -2.29 5.78 -4.10
CA SER A 39 -1.30 5.69 -3.04
C SER A 39 -0.15 4.73 -3.41
N ALA A 40 -0.46 3.52 -3.86
CA ALA A 40 0.53 2.52 -4.24
C ALA A 40 1.45 3.01 -5.39
N GLY A 41 0.87 3.67 -6.40
CA GLY A 41 1.63 4.25 -7.51
C GLY A 41 2.60 5.37 -7.07
N ALA A 42 2.14 6.27 -6.19
CA ALA A 42 2.98 7.34 -5.64
C ALA A 42 4.16 6.80 -4.82
N TYR A 43 3.93 5.75 -4.03
CA TYR A 43 5.00 5.07 -3.29
C TYR A 43 6.00 4.39 -4.24
N ALA A 44 5.52 3.65 -5.25
CA ALA A 44 6.38 3.00 -6.23
C ALA A 44 7.29 4.01 -6.95
N LEU A 45 6.74 5.15 -7.38
CA LEU A 45 7.50 6.21 -8.03
C LEU A 45 8.58 6.78 -7.11
N ARG A 46 8.22 7.09 -5.85
CA ARG A 46 9.18 7.62 -4.87
C ARG A 46 10.33 6.65 -4.64
N PHE A 47 10.04 5.37 -4.41
CA PHE A 47 11.08 4.37 -4.19
C PHE A 47 11.93 4.14 -5.43
N GLY A 48 11.33 4.20 -6.63
CA GLY A 48 12.05 4.16 -7.89
C GLY A 48 13.04 5.31 -8.02
N ILE A 49 12.61 6.55 -7.72
CA ILE A 49 13.48 7.73 -7.77
C ILE A 49 14.59 7.67 -6.72
N GLU A 50 14.29 7.28 -5.48
CA GLU A 50 15.30 7.13 -4.42
C GLU A 50 16.34 6.05 -4.77
N PHE A 51 15.91 4.94 -5.38
CA PHE A 51 16.79 3.90 -5.87
C PHE A 51 17.70 4.39 -7.01
N VAL A 52 17.11 5.00 -8.04
CA VAL A 52 17.87 5.53 -9.18
C VAL A 52 18.85 6.61 -8.74
N ALA A 53 18.45 7.50 -7.82
CA ALA A 53 19.34 8.51 -7.26
C ALA A 53 20.53 7.88 -6.53
N SER A 54 20.31 6.85 -5.72
CA SER A 54 21.38 6.15 -5.00
C SER A 54 22.39 5.48 -5.93
N VAL A 55 21.90 4.79 -6.96
CA VAL A 55 22.74 4.16 -7.99
C VAL A 55 23.48 5.22 -8.80
N PHE A 56 22.81 6.31 -9.19
CA PHE A 56 23.42 7.39 -9.94
C PHE A 56 24.54 8.07 -9.15
N VAL A 57 24.32 8.35 -7.86
CA VAL A 57 25.34 8.92 -6.98
C VAL A 57 26.54 7.97 -6.87
N GLY A 58 26.32 6.68 -6.60
CA GLY A 58 27.40 5.68 -6.53
C GLY A 58 28.19 5.56 -7.84
N GLY A 59 27.50 5.51 -8.97
CA GLY A 59 28.13 5.47 -10.30
C GLY A 59 28.90 6.74 -10.63
N PHE A 60 28.35 7.91 -10.30
CA PHE A 60 29.00 9.21 -10.53
C PHE A 60 30.27 9.35 -9.69
N LEU A 61 30.22 9.00 -8.40
CA LEU A 61 31.39 8.97 -7.52
C LEU A 61 32.43 7.95 -7.99
N GLY A 62 32.00 6.74 -8.36
CA GLY A 62 32.89 5.71 -8.88
C GLY A 62 33.62 6.13 -10.15
N PHE A 63 32.91 6.78 -11.09
CA PHE A 63 33.50 7.32 -12.31
C PHE A 63 34.55 8.40 -12.02
N TRP A 64 34.23 9.30 -11.08
CA TRP A 64 35.16 10.35 -10.67
C TRP A 64 36.43 9.75 -10.08
N ILE A 65 36.31 8.80 -9.14
CA ILE A 65 37.43 8.10 -8.53
C ILE A 65 38.30 7.42 -9.59
N ASP A 66 37.68 6.67 -10.50
CA ASP A 66 38.41 5.96 -11.55
C ASP A 66 39.16 6.91 -12.50
N LYS A 67 38.65 8.13 -12.71
CA LYS A 67 39.30 9.14 -13.55
C LYS A 67 40.51 9.78 -12.87
N PHE A 68 40.46 10.03 -11.56
CA PHE A 68 41.58 10.62 -10.82
C PHE A 68 42.64 9.59 -10.43
N ALA A 69 42.22 8.39 -10.04
CA ALA A 69 43.12 7.32 -9.61
C ALA A 69 43.68 6.48 -10.77
N GLY A 70 43.12 6.60 -11.97
CA GLY A 70 43.49 5.78 -13.13
C GLY A 70 43.09 4.30 -12.98
N THR A 71 42.22 3.97 -12.02
CA THR A 71 41.85 2.61 -11.61
C THR A 71 40.72 2.00 -12.44
N HIS A 72 40.37 2.55 -13.60
CA HIS A 72 39.20 2.13 -14.39
C HIS A 72 39.17 0.60 -14.62
N PRO A 73 38.08 -0.13 -14.27
CA PRO A 73 36.79 0.33 -13.71
C PRO A 73 36.56 -0.04 -12.23
N TRP A 74 37.61 -0.13 -11.39
CA TRP A 74 37.49 -0.61 -10.01
C TRP A 74 36.67 0.29 -9.09
N GLY A 75 36.86 1.62 -9.19
CA GLY A 75 36.10 2.61 -8.43
C GLY A 75 34.61 2.58 -8.78
N LEU A 76 34.28 2.45 -10.07
CA LEU A 76 32.92 2.24 -10.57
C LEU A 76 32.30 0.95 -10.04
N LEU A 77 33.04 -0.16 -10.02
CA LEU A 77 32.54 -1.44 -9.51
C LEU A 77 32.23 -1.36 -8.01
N VAL A 78 33.18 -0.87 -7.21
CA VAL A 78 33.02 -0.79 -5.76
C VAL A 78 31.91 0.20 -5.39
N MET A 79 31.98 1.44 -5.89
CA MET A 79 30.96 2.46 -5.57
C MET A 79 29.60 2.15 -6.18
N GLY A 80 29.57 1.48 -7.33
CA GLY A 80 28.33 0.96 -7.93
C GLY A 80 27.66 -0.08 -7.03
N MET A 81 28.43 -1.03 -6.46
CA MET A 81 27.90 -1.99 -5.50
C MET A 81 27.37 -1.32 -4.24
N PHE A 82 28.07 -0.31 -3.71
CA PHE A 82 27.57 0.47 -2.57
C PHE A 82 26.29 1.24 -2.90
N GLY A 83 26.21 1.89 -4.07
CA GLY A 83 25.01 2.59 -4.54
C GLY A 83 23.82 1.65 -4.70
N LEU A 84 24.04 0.45 -5.26
CA LEU A 84 23.01 -0.58 -5.39
C LEU A 84 22.55 -1.09 -4.01
N ALA A 85 23.49 -1.41 -3.12
CA ALA A 85 23.18 -1.88 -1.77
C ALA A 85 22.40 -0.82 -0.96
N ALA A 86 22.78 0.46 -1.08
CA ALA A 86 22.07 1.57 -0.48
C ALA A 86 20.65 1.71 -1.04
N GLY A 87 20.48 1.60 -2.36
CA GLY A 87 19.18 1.61 -3.01
C GLY A 87 18.27 0.47 -2.55
N ILE A 88 18.78 -0.76 -2.51
CA ILE A 88 18.03 -1.93 -2.01
C ILE A 88 17.62 -1.73 -0.55
N ARG A 89 18.54 -1.22 0.30
CA ARG A 89 18.24 -0.93 1.71
C ARG A 89 17.14 0.12 1.87
N ALA A 90 17.12 1.16 1.04
CA ALA A 90 16.06 2.17 1.06
C ALA A 90 14.68 1.55 0.73
N VAL A 91 14.63 0.71 -0.30
CA VAL A 91 13.42 -0.01 -0.70
C VAL A 91 12.92 -0.95 0.39
N ILE A 92 13.80 -1.75 1.02
CA ILE A 92 13.41 -2.66 2.11
C ILE A 92 12.84 -1.88 3.30
N ARG A 93 13.48 -0.79 3.71
CA ARG A 93 12.99 0.07 4.80
C ARG A 93 11.59 0.61 4.49
N ALA A 94 11.38 1.04 3.25
CA ALA A 94 10.11 1.52 2.75
C ALA A 94 9.00 0.46 2.80
N TYR A 95 9.30 -0.77 2.36
CA TYR A 95 8.37 -1.89 2.45
C TYR A 95 7.99 -2.23 3.89
N HIS A 96 8.96 -2.22 4.81
CA HIS A 96 8.69 -2.46 6.23
C HIS A 96 7.76 -1.40 6.82
N GLU A 97 7.96 -0.14 6.45
CA GLU A 97 7.10 0.95 6.92
C GLU A 97 5.68 0.87 6.33
N LEU A 98 5.54 0.49 5.06
CA LEU A 98 4.24 0.24 4.45
C LEU A 98 3.50 -0.92 5.15
N ASN A 99 4.20 -2.02 5.41
CA ASN A 99 3.62 -3.19 6.06
C ASN A 99 3.25 -2.91 7.53
N ALA A 100 4.07 -2.15 8.26
CA ALA A 100 3.76 -1.69 9.61
C ALA A 100 2.55 -0.76 9.65
N ARG A 101 2.36 0.10 8.63
CA ARG A 101 1.16 0.94 8.50
C ARG A 101 -0.07 0.10 8.16
N ALA A 102 0.06 -0.89 7.27
CA ALA A 102 -1.03 -1.80 6.93
C ALA A 102 -1.52 -2.60 8.16
N GLN A 103 -0.60 -3.09 9.00
CA GLN A 103 -0.96 -3.80 10.24
C GLN A 103 -1.64 -2.91 11.29
N LYS A 104 -1.30 -1.61 11.35
CA LYS A 104 -1.96 -0.67 12.27
C LYS A 104 -3.38 -0.27 11.84
N ILE A 105 -3.74 -0.46 10.57
CA ILE A 105 -5.05 -0.11 10.01
C ILE A 105 -6.02 -1.31 10.05
N SER A 106 -5.54 -2.55 10.21
CA SER A 106 -6.38 -3.68 10.57
C SER A 106 -6.61 -3.74 12.08
N PRO A 107 -7.85 -3.54 12.59
CA PRO A 107 -8.20 -4.08 13.89
C PRO A 107 -8.15 -5.60 13.71
N GLY A 108 -7.23 -6.27 14.41
CA GLY A 108 -7.20 -7.73 14.43
C GLY A 108 -8.57 -8.27 14.89
N PRO A 109 -9.00 -9.45 14.42
CA PRO A 109 -10.22 -10.06 14.91
C PRO A 109 -10.08 -10.20 16.42
N ASP A 110 -11.01 -9.59 17.16
CA ASP A 110 -11.11 -9.76 18.60
C ASP A 110 -11.03 -11.26 18.90
N LYS A 111 -10.12 -11.59 19.83
CA LYS A 111 -9.94 -12.94 20.34
C LYS A 111 -11.33 -13.50 20.64
N ALA A 112 -11.73 -14.55 19.90
CA ALA A 112 -12.96 -15.27 20.19
C ALA A 112 -12.97 -15.62 21.70
N PRO A 113 -14.10 -15.47 22.41
CA PRO A 113 -14.16 -15.87 23.80
C PRO A 113 -13.81 -17.35 23.88
N ASP A 114 -12.79 -17.66 24.66
CA ASP A 114 -12.51 -19.02 25.12
C ASP A 114 -13.72 -19.43 25.98
N ASP A 115 -14.73 -20.01 25.34
CA ASP A 115 -15.85 -20.64 26.01
C ASP A 115 -15.34 -21.93 26.66
N GLY A 116 -14.83 -21.75 27.87
CA GLY A 116 -14.36 -22.79 28.79
C GLY A 116 -15.49 -23.68 29.30
N THR A 117 -16.28 -24.28 28.40
CA THR A 117 -17.21 -25.35 28.76
C THR A 117 -16.46 -26.69 28.76
N LYS A 118 -15.64 -26.87 29.78
CA LYS A 118 -15.34 -28.18 30.36
C LYS A 118 -15.60 -28.01 31.83
N ASP A 119 -16.75 -28.51 32.29
CA ASP A 119 -17.01 -29.03 33.63
C ASP A 119 -18.52 -29.32 33.76
N ALA A 120 -18.92 -30.56 33.47
CA ALA A 120 -20.08 -31.25 34.06
C ALA A 120 -20.00 -32.74 33.75
#